data_AF-A0A7M3MAF0-F1
#
_entry.id   AF-A0A7M3MAF0-F1
#
_cell.length_a   1.000
_cell.length_b   1.000
_cell.length_c   1.000
_cell.angle_alpha   90.00
_cell.angle_beta   90.00
_cell.angle_gamma   90.00
#
_symmetry.space_group_name_H-M   'P 1'
#
loop_
_entity.id
_entity.type
_entity.pdbx_description
1 polymer ?
#
loop_
_entity_poly.entity_id
_entity_poly.type
_entity_poly.pdbx_seq_one_letter_code
_entity_poly.pdbx_strand_id
1 'polypeptide(L)'
;MPTKKHRLRAYVTPEEYEQIIHQAEQYNLSVSAFVRKVALGEPLPNVDYAKTRLELLRINADMGRLGGLFKFWLGDKDRSAQEATPQLRELLHEIEKRQLELKEVVRQIK
;
A
#
# COMPACT_ATOMS: atom_id res chain seq x y z
N MET A 1 -29.75 -10.73 21.18
CA MET A 1 -29.26 -11.88 21.98
C MET A 1 -28.03 -11.44 22.78
N PRO A 2 -28.00 -11.56 24.11
CA PRO A 2 -26.79 -11.28 24.87
C PRO A 2 -25.73 -12.32 24.50
N THR A 3 -24.61 -11.86 23.95
CA THR A 3 -23.48 -12.73 23.60
C THR A 3 -22.80 -13.17 24.90
N LYS A 4 -22.87 -14.46 25.24
CA LYS A 4 -22.16 -15.05 26.39
C LYS A 4 -20.65 -15.05 26.12
N LYS A 5 -19.99 -13.90 26.28
CA LYS A 5 -18.53 -13.78 26.19
C LYS A 5 -17.94 -13.84 27.60
N HIS A 6 -16.92 -14.68 27.77
CA HIS A 6 -16.14 -14.74 29.01
C HIS A 6 -15.06 -13.66 28.98
N ARG A 7 -14.84 -12.99 30.12
CA ARG A 7 -13.81 -11.96 30.27
C ARG A 7 -12.56 -12.56 30.89
N LEU A 8 -11.42 -12.40 30.23
CA LEU A 8 -10.10 -12.70 30.79
C LEU A 8 -9.61 -11.49 31.60
N ARG A 9 -8.97 -11.76 32.75
CA ARG A 9 -8.29 -10.74 33.56
C ARG A 9 -6.81 -11.12 33.65
N ALA A 10 -5.95 -10.17 33.37
CA ALA A 10 -4.51 -10.28 33.55
C ALA A 10 -4.04 -9.04 34.32
N TYR A 11 -3.07 -9.22 35.20
CA TYR A 11 -2.37 -8.13 35.86
C TYR A 11 -1.18 -7.76 34.99
N VAL A 12 -1.05 -6.48 34.66
CA VAL A 12 0.03 -5.91 33.84
C VAL A 12 0.54 -4.64 34.51
N THR A 13 1.81 -4.32 34.33
CA THR A 13 2.34 -3.02 34.73
C THR A 13 1.84 -1.90 33.80
N PRO A 14 1.94 -0.62 34.19
CA PRO A 14 1.60 0.49 33.30
C PRO A 14 2.37 0.45 31.97
N GLU A 15 3.65 0.08 32.01
CA GLU A 15 4.51 0.00 30.83
C GLU A 15 4.05 -1.13 29.89
N GLU A 16 3.73 -2.30 30.44
CA GLU A 16 3.18 -3.42 29.68
C GLU A 16 1.84 -3.08 29.05
N TYR A 17 0.98 -2.34 29.78
CA TYR A 17 -0.32 -1.90 29.27
C TYR A 17 -0.18 -0.98 28.07
N GLU A 18 0.68 0.04 28.15
CA GLU A 18 0.98 0.95 27.04
C GLU A 18 1.57 0.19 25.84
N GLN A 19 2.48 -0.75 26.09
CA GLN A 19 3.07 -1.56 25.03
C GLN A 19 2.03 -2.43 24.31
N ILE A 20 1.06 -3.00 25.04
CA ILE A 20 -0.04 -3.78 24.47
C ILE A 20 -0.95 -2.90 23.62
N ILE A 21 -1.27 -1.69 24.08
CA ILE A 21 -2.08 -0.73 23.32
C ILE A 21 -1.38 -0.36 22.01
N HIS A 22 -0.11 0.05 22.09
CA HIS A 22 0.67 0.45 20.92
C HIS A 22 0.77 -0.69 19.89
N GLN A 23 0.99 -1.93 20.33
CA GLN A 23 0.99 -3.08 19.42
C GLN A 23 -0.39 -3.32 18.80
N ALA A 24 -1.46 -3.26 19.58
CA ALA A 24 -2.82 -3.41 19.05
C ALA A 24 -3.13 -2.35 17.97
N GLU A 25 -2.71 -1.10 18.19
CA GLU A 25 -2.84 0.01 17.23
C GLU A 25 -2.01 -0.23 15.96
N GLN A 26 -0.77 -0.69 16.08
CA GLN A 26 0.09 -1.03 14.94
C GLN A 26 -0.56 -2.11 14.05
N TYR A 27 -1.29 -3.04 14.65
CA TYR A 27 -2.05 -4.08 13.95
C TYR A 27 -3.49 -3.68 13.59
N ASN A 28 -3.89 -2.44 13.86
CA ASN A 28 -5.24 -1.89 13.62
C ASN A 28 -6.35 -2.81 14.20
N LEU A 29 -6.07 -3.37 15.39
CA LEU A 29 -6.95 -4.25 16.14
C LEU A 29 -7.37 -3.58 17.45
N SER A 30 -8.53 -3.94 17.99
CA SER A 30 -8.81 -3.63 19.39
C SER A 30 -7.87 -4.42 20.30
N VAL A 31 -7.53 -3.88 21.46
CA VAL A 31 -6.68 -4.55 22.47
C VAL A 31 -7.17 -5.98 22.74
N SER A 32 -8.48 -6.16 22.90
CA SER A 32 -9.10 -7.47 23.11
C SER A 32 -8.91 -8.45 21.94
N ALA A 33 -8.93 -7.96 20.70
CA ALA A 33 -8.73 -8.79 19.52
C ALA A 33 -7.26 -9.14 19.32
N PHE A 34 -6.36 -8.18 19.56
CA PHE A 34 -4.91 -8.38 19.55
C PHE A 34 -4.50 -9.44 20.58
N VAL A 35 -4.86 -9.24 21.86
CA VAL A 35 -4.52 -10.19 22.94
C VAL A 35 -5.12 -11.57 22.67
N ARG A 36 -6.37 -11.66 22.20
CA ARG A 36 -6.97 -12.95 21.82
C ARG A 36 -6.18 -13.64 20.72
N LYS A 37 -5.82 -12.93 19.65
CA LYS A 37 -5.06 -13.49 18.52
C LYS A 37 -3.70 -14.01 18.97
N VAL A 38 -2.96 -13.19 19.73
CA VAL A 38 -1.66 -13.57 20.28
C VAL A 38 -1.78 -14.78 21.21
N ALA A 39 -2.74 -14.79 22.13
CA ALA A 39 -2.94 -15.88 23.08
C ALA A 39 -3.37 -17.21 22.42
N LEU A 40 -4.04 -17.14 21.26
CA LEU A 40 -4.44 -18.30 20.47
C LEU A 40 -3.40 -18.70 19.40
N GLY A 41 -2.30 -17.97 19.27
CA GLY A 41 -1.30 -18.18 18.20
C GLY A 41 -1.83 -17.91 16.79
N GLU A 42 -2.89 -17.10 16.65
CA GLU A 42 -3.42 -16.71 15.35
C GLU A 42 -2.49 -15.70 14.65
N PRO A 43 -2.40 -15.73 13.31
CA PRO A 43 -1.68 -14.70 12.58
C PRO A 43 -2.30 -13.31 12.82
N LEU A 44 -1.41 -12.35 13.05
CA LEU A 44 -1.76 -10.93 13.12
C LEU A 44 -1.86 -10.35 11.70
N PRO A 45 -2.83 -9.45 11.46
CA PRO A 45 -2.99 -8.82 10.16
C PRO A 45 -1.78 -7.97 9.83
N ASN A 46 -1.29 -8.03 8.60
CA ASN A 46 -0.06 -7.34 8.24
C ASN A 46 -0.38 -5.92 7.74
N VAL A 47 -0.44 -4.95 8.65
CA VAL A 47 -0.98 -3.60 8.38
C VAL A 47 -0.09 -2.78 7.46
N ASP A 48 1.22 -3.04 7.47
CA ASP A 48 2.18 -2.30 6.65
C ASP A 48 1.88 -2.46 5.15
N TYR A 49 1.55 -3.69 4.72
CA TYR A 49 1.28 -3.99 3.31
C TYR A 49 0.12 -3.19 2.72
N ALA A 50 -0.95 -2.94 3.48
CA ALA A 50 -2.08 -2.17 2.97
C ALA A 50 -1.68 -0.71 2.66
N LYS A 51 -0.88 -0.10 3.54
CA LYS A 51 -0.39 1.27 3.37
C LYS A 51 0.63 1.34 2.24
N THR A 52 1.63 0.46 2.24
CA THR A 52 2.62 0.36 1.16
C THR A 52 1.96 0.14 -0.19
N ARG A 53 0.94 -0.74 -0.27
CA ARG A 53 0.18 -1.00 -1.49
C ARG A 53 -0.53 0.26 -2.00
N LEU A 54 -1.14 1.04 -1.11
CA LEU A 54 -1.79 2.29 -1.48
C LEU A 54 -0.79 3.34 -2.00
N GLU A 55 0.37 3.46 -1.35
CA GLU A 55 1.43 4.37 -1.77
C GLU A 55 2.00 3.98 -3.15
N LEU A 56 2.25 2.69 -3.39
CA LEU A 56 2.70 2.21 -4.70
C LEU A 56 1.65 2.44 -5.80
N LEU A 57 0.36 2.26 -5.51
CA LEU A 57 -0.72 2.59 -6.45
C LEU A 57 -0.77 4.08 -6.79
N ARG A 58 -0.52 4.96 -5.82
CA ARG A 58 -0.45 6.41 -6.05
C ARG A 58 0.71 6.77 -6.97
N ILE A 59 1.91 6.24 -6.69
CA ILE A 59 3.09 6.43 -7.55
C ILE A 59 2.79 5.94 -8.99
N ASN A 60 2.14 4.79 -9.13
CA ASN A 60 1.75 4.29 -10.44
C ASN A 60 0.75 5.21 -11.17
N ALA A 61 -0.21 5.79 -10.45
CA ALA A 61 -1.15 6.75 -11.02
C ALA A 61 -0.45 8.04 -11.48
N ASP A 62 0.53 8.53 -10.71
CA ASP A 62 1.32 9.71 -11.05
C ASP A 62 2.16 9.48 -12.31
N MET A 63 2.81 8.32 -12.42
CA MET A 63 3.50 7.93 -13.65
C MET A 63 2.53 7.87 -14.83
N GLY A 64 1.31 7.37 -14.63
CA GLY A 64 0.27 7.35 -15.67
C GLY A 64 -0.09 8.75 -16.16
N ARG A 65 -0.22 9.72 -15.25
CA ARG A 65 -0.46 11.13 -15.59
C ARG A 65 0.71 11.74 -16.36
N LEU A 66 1.94 11.50 -15.92
CA LEU A 66 3.15 11.95 -16.62
C LEU A 66 3.25 11.37 -18.03
N GLY A 67 2.97 10.08 -18.21
CA GLY A 67 2.93 9.43 -19.53
C GLY A 67 1.86 10.04 -20.43
N GLY A 68 0.68 10.36 -19.89
CA GLY A 68 -0.39 11.05 -20.62
C GLY A 68 0.00 12.46 -21.08
N LEU A 69 0.60 13.26 -20.21
CA LEU A 69 1.15 14.58 -20.56
C LEU A 69 2.23 14.48 -21.64
N PHE A 70 3.07 13.46 -21.53
CA PHE A 70 4.15 13.27 -22.47
C PHE A 70 3.64 12.82 -23.86
N LYS A 71 2.64 11.94 -23.91
CA LYS A 71 1.91 11.60 -25.15
C LYS A 71 1.25 12.83 -25.77
N PHE A 72 0.62 13.67 -24.95
CA PHE A 72 0.00 14.90 -25.42
C PHE A 72 1.04 15.81 -26.08
N TRP A 73 2.19 16.02 -25.43
CA TRP A 73 3.29 16.80 -25.98
C TRP A 73 3.84 16.22 -27.30
N LEU A 74 4.00 14.89 -27.39
CA LEU A 74 4.44 14.21 -28.62
C LEU A 74 3.41 14.26 -29.77
N GLY A 75 2.14 14.48 -29.44
CA GLY A 75 1.04 14.60 -30.40
C GLY A 75 0.78 16.03 -30.86
N ASP A 76 1.42 17.02 -30.24
CA ASP A 76 1.32 18.42 -30.65
C ASP A 76 1.97 18.60 -32.03
N LYS A 77 1.42 19.49 -32.87
CA LYS A 77 1.85 19.65 -34.26
C LYS A 77 2.98 20.67 -34.44
N ASP A 78 3.42 21.29 -33.35
CA ASP A 78 4.58 22.17 -33.35
C ASP A 78 5.87 21.41 -33.62
N ARG A 79 6.86 22.10 -34.22
CA ARG A 79 8.13 21.52 -34.71
C ARG A 79 8.89 20.72 -33.64
N SER A 80 8.71 21.03 -32.35
CA SER A 80 9.36 20.35 -31.23
C SER A 80 8.93 18.87 -31.07
N ALA A 81 7.69 18.53 -31.42
CA ALA A 81 7.17 17.17 -31.34
C ALA A 81 7.45 16.34 -32.61
N GLN A 82 7.60 17.00 -33.76
CA GLN A 82 8.04 16.37 -35.02
C GLN A 82 9.52 15.95 -34.97
N GLU A 83 10.35 16.71 -34.25
CA GLU A 83 11.76 16.39 -33.98
C GLU A 83 11.94 15.45 -32.77
N ALA A 84 10.87 15.03 -32.10
CA ALA A 84 10.96 14.14 -30.96
C ALA A 84 11.65 12.83 -31.36
N THR A 85 12.81 12.61 -30.75
CA THR A 85 13.72 11.54 -31.15
C THR A 85 13.11 10.15 -30.85
N PRO A 86 13.45 9.11 -31.64
CA PRO A 86 13.00 7.73 -31.39
C PRO A 86 13.23 7.27 -29.94
N GLN A 87 14.31 7.74 -29.32
CA GLN A 87 14.68 7.47 -27.93
C GLN A 87 13.63 7.97 -26.92
N LEU A 88 12.97 9.10 -27.20
CA LEU A 88 11.92 9.64 -26.35
C LEU A 88 10.64 8.77 -26.40
N ARG A 89 10.32 8.22 -27.58
CA ARG A 89 9.20 7.28 -27.75
C ARG A 89 9.49 5.93 -27.09
N GLU A 90 10.73 5.47 -27.19
CA GLU A 90 11.21 4.26 -26.50
C GLU A 90 11.15 4.43 -24.97
N LEU A 91 11.58 5.58 -24.45
CA LEU A 91 11.47 5.90 -23.03
C LEU A 91 10.01 5.90 -22.55
N LEU A 92 9.08 6.43 -23.35
CA LEU A 92 7.65 6.37 -23.01
C LEU A 92 7.14 4.92 -22.93
N HIS A 93 7.51 4.05 -23.89
CA HIS A 93 7.16 2.64 -23.82
C HIS A 93 7.75 1.94 -22.59
N GLU A 94 9.01 2.24 -22.23
CA GLU A 94 9.61 1.70 -21.01
C GLU A 94 8.85 2.15 -19.76
N ILE A 95 8.44 3.43 -19.67
CA ILE A 95 7.61 3.92 -18.55
C ILE A 95 6.29 3.14 -18.46
N GLU A 96 5.61 2.89 -19.58
CA GLU A 96 4.37 2.13 -19.60
C GLU A 96 4.56 0.67 -19.17
N LYS A 97 5.64 0.04 -19.63
CA LYS A 97 6.01 -1.31 -19.22
C LYS A 97 6.29 -1.38 -17.72
N ARG A 98 7.05 -0.42 -17.17
CA ARG A 98 7.32 -0.34 -15.72
C ARG A 98 6.05 -0.12 -14.89
N GLN A 99 5.07 0.64 -15.40
CA GLN A 99 3.77 0.79 -14.74
C GLN A 99 2.99 -0.53 -14.67
N LEU A 100 3.04 -1.34 -15.73
CA LEU A 100 2.42 -2.67 -15.74
C LEU A 100 3.11 -3.60 -14.75
N GLU A 101 4.44 -3.66 -14.77
CA GLU A 101 5.24 -4.43 -13.80
C GLU A 101 4.91 -4.03 -12.36
N LEU A 102 4.85 -2.73 -12.06
CA LEU A 102 4.50 -2.21 -10.74
C LEU A 102 3.10 -2.63 -10.32
N LYS A 103 2.10 -2.54 -11.22
CA LYS A 103 0.73 -3.02 -10.94
C LYS A 103 0.69 -4.50 -10.58
N GLU A 104 1.45 -5.34 -11.28
CA GLU A 104 1.50 -6.78 -11.00
C GLU A 104 2.18 -7.08 -9.67
N VAL A 105 3.30 -6.41 -9.34
CA VAL A 105 3.96 -6.55 -8.03
C VAL A 105 3.00 -6.13 -6.90
N VAL A 106 2.30 -5.01 -7.05
CA VAL A 106 1.31 -4.51 -6.09
C VAL A 106 0.12 -5.47 -5.91
N ARG A 107 -0.24 -6.26 -6.92
CA ARG A 107 -1.26 -7.33 -6.80
C ARG A 107 -0.79 -8.53 -5.99
N GLN A 108 0.51 -8.80 -5.98
CA GLN A 108 1.09 -9.93 -5.25
C GLN A 108 1.29 -9.62 -3.76
N ILE A 109 1.29 -8.34 -3.38
CA ILE A 109 1.27 -7.89 -1.99
C ILE A 109 -0.08 -8.25 -1.35
N LYS A 110 -0.05 -9.17 -0.37
CA LYS A 110 -1.20 -9.66 0.40
C LYS A 110 -1.47 -8.82 1.64
#